data_AF-A0A925C6G8-F1
#
_entry.id   AF-A0A925C6G8-F1
#
_cell.length_a   1.000
_cell.length_b   1.000
_cell.length_c   1.000
_cell.angle_alpha   90.00
_cell.angle_beta   90.00
_cell.angle_gamma   90.00
#
_symmetry.space_group_name_H-M   'P 1'
#
loop_
_entity.id
_entity.type
_entity.pdbx_description
1 polymer ?
#
loop_
_entity_poly.entity_id
_entity_poly.type
_entity_poly.pdbx_seq_one_letter_code
_entity_poly.pdbx_strand_id
1 'polypeptide(L)'
;MHTLNVWLRLVCGTIIFMMLGIGAAWAPGSISLDEVMNHLKENEKLIAEINAELKSQNLEANKVICVGSRFGGKWTDLGGARAVPYECEVGTRKLNIAGTVHIYDKDGKELDEEDDKSPELAVDYTEKDITWTWE
;
A
#
# COMPACT_ATOMS: atom_id res chain seq x y z
N MET A 1 -22.69 44.59 41.88
CA MET A 1 -23.62 44.82 40.76
C MET A 1 -22.78 44.90 39.49
N HIS A 2 -22.73 43.80 38.73
CA HIS A 2 -23.18 43.71 37.33
C HIS A 2 -22.46 44.72 36.40
N THR A 3 -21.57 44.33 35.49
CA THR A 3 -21.75 43.32 34.44
C THR A 3 -20.41 42.89 33.83
N LEU A 4 -20.27 41.57 33.59
CA LEU A 4 -19.21 40.97 32.78
C LEU A 4 -19.43 41.33 31.30
N ASN A 5 -18.36 41.79 30.64
CA ASN A 5 -18.32 41.94 29.19
C ASN A 5 -18.02 40.57 28.55
N VAL A 6 -19.06 39.98 27.97
CA VAL A 6 -19.00 38.94 26.94
C VAL A 6 -18.40 39.58 25.67
N TRP A 7 -17.86 38.75 24.77
CA TRP A 7 -17.17 39.07 23.50
C TRP A 7 -15.66 39.24 23.69
N LEU A 8 -14.81 38.28 23.33
CA LEU A 8 -14.62 37.81 21.96
C LEU A 8 -14.21 36.33 21.92
N ARG A 9 -14.94 35.61 21.09
CA ARG A 9 -14.73 34.23 20.67
C ARG A 9 -13.38 34.06 19.97
N LEU A 10 -12.63 33.02 20.29
CA LEU A 10 -12.02 32.09 19.31
C LEU A 10 -11.21 31.01 20.05
N VAL A 11 -11.89 29.91 20.38
CA VAL A 11 -11.27 28.60 20.60
C VAL A 11 -11.60 27.77 19.36
N CYS A 12 -10.63 27.56 18.49
CA CYS A 12 -10.58 26.61 17.37
C CYS A 12 -9.21 26.82 16.72
N GLY A 13 -8.35 25.86 16.49
CA GLY A 13 -8.45 24.42 16.60
C GLY A 13 -7.12 23.85 16.10
N THR A 14 -6.77 22.66 16.59
CA THR A 14 -5.87 21.68 15.96
C THR A 14 -4.48 22.17 15.55
N ILE A 15 -3.51 21.98 16.46
CA ILE A 15 -2.13 21.66 16.06
C ILE A 15 -2.22 20.32 15.33
N ILE A 16 -2.20 20.34 14.00
CA ILE A 16 -2.01 19.13 13.20
C ILE A 16 -0.57 18.68 13.45
N PHE A 17 -0.43 17.67 14.30
CA PHE A 17 0.79 16.93 14.49
C PHE A 17 1.02 16.10 13.22
N MET A 18 1.71 16.67 12.22
CA MET A 18 2.23 15.90 11.09
C MET A 18 3.33 14.97 11.62
N MET A 19 2.92 13.80 12.13
CA MET A 19 3.80 12.63 12.13
C MET A 19 3.92 12.16 10.70
N LEU A 20 4.86 12.77 9.96
CA LEU A 20 5.47 12.07 8.84
C LEU A 20 6.31 10.96 9.47
N GLY A 21 5.71 9.77 9.58
CA GLY A 21 6.45 8.55 9.88
C GLY A 21 7.57 8.43 8.86
N ILE A 22 8.81 8.51 9.33
CA ILE A 22 10.01 8.31 8.53
C ILE A 22 10.14 6.80 8.31
N GLY A 23 9.22 6.22 7.54
CA GLY A 23 9.49 4.96 6.86
C GLY A 23 10.39 5.26 5.67
N ALA A 24 11.26 4.33 5.28
CA ALA A 24 11.96 4.43 4.00
C ALA A 24 10.91 4.76 2.92
N ALA A 25 11.04 5.91 2.26
CA ALA A 25 10.06 6.36 1.28
C ALA A 25 10.28 5.59 -0.02
N TRP A 26 9.70 4.39 -0.11
CA TRP A 26 9.65 3.65 -1.36
C TRP A 26 8.85 4.48 -2.36
N ALA A 27 9.39 4.67 -3.57
CA ALA A 27 8.70 5.48 -4.58
C ALA A 27 7.41 4.77 -5.02
N PRO A 28 6.30 5.47 -5.27
CA PRO A 28 5.13 4.84 -5.86
C PRO A 28 5.42 4.35 -7.28
N GLY A 29 4.77 3.26 -7.69
CA GLY A 29 4.86 2.72 -9.05
C GLY A 29 3.54 2.10 -9.49
N SER A 30 3.17 2.30 -10.76
CA SER A 30 1.98 1.68 -11.33
C SER A 30 2.15 0.17 -11.49
N ILE A 31 1.05 -0.56 -11.29
CA ILE A 31 0.89 -2.02 -11.49
C ILE A 31 -0.56 -2.28 -11.88
N SER A 32 -0.84 -3.25 -12.74
CA SER A 32 -2.23 -3.59 -13.10
C SER A 32 -2.89 -4.43 -12.01
N LEU A 33 -4.23 -4.36 -11.91
CA LEU A 33 -4.95 -5.08 -10.87
C LEU A 33 -4.82 -6.61 -10.99
N ASP A 34 -4.70 -7.16 -12.19
CA ASP A 34 -4.46 -8.59 -12.39
C ASP A 34 -3.09 -9.05 -11.86
N GLU A 35 -2.05 -8.22 -11.99
CA GLU A 35 -0.74 -8.48 -11.37
C GLU A 35 -0.85 -8.43 -9.84
N VAL A 36 -1.55 -7.43 -9.28
CA VAL A 36 -1.84 -7.36 -7.83
C VAL A 36 -2.60 -8.61 -7.35
N MET A 37 -3.63 -9.05 -8.09
CA MET A 37 -4.39 -10.25 -7.78
C MET A 37 -3.52 -11.51 -7.83
N ASN A 38 -2.53 -11.57 -8.73
CA ASN A 38 -1.59 -12.69 -8.79
C ASN A 38 -0.64 -12.71 -7.58
N HIS A 39 -0.14 -11.55 -7.13
CA HIS A 39 0.67 -11.46 -5.92
C HIS A 39 -0.11 -11.89 -4.67
N LEU A 40 -1.39 -11.54 -4.62
CA LEU A 40 -2.26 -11.77 -3.46
C LEU A 40 -3.18 -12.98 -3.60
N LYS A 41 -2.89 -13.91 -4.53
CA LYS A 41 -3.78 -15.02 -4.92
C LYS A 41 -4.20 -15.93 -3.75
N GLU A 42 -3.37 -16.02 -2.71
CA GLU A 42 -3.65 -16.81 -1.50
C GLU A 42 -4.74 -16.16 -0.62
N ASN A 43 -5.07 -14.89 -0.85
CA ASN A 43 -6.15 -14.16 -0.16
C ASN A 43 -7.49 -14.34 -0.91
N GLU A 44 -7.99 -15.57 -0.96
CA GLU A 44 -9.17 -15.95 -1.77
C GLU A 44 -10.38 -15.03 -1.57
N LYS A 45 -10.63 -14.57 -0.34
CA LYS A 45 -11.73 -13.66 -0.02
C LYS A 45 -11.56 -12.30 -0.71
N LEU A 46 -10.38 -11.70 -0.64
CA LEU A 46 -10.07 -10.44 -1.32
C LEU A 46 -10.24 -10.59 -2.83
N ILE A 47 -9.68 -11.66 -3.40
CA ILE A 47 -9.79 -11.97 -4.83
C ILE A 47 -11.26 -12.13 -5.26
N ALA A 48 -12.09 -12.78 -4.44
CA ALA A 48 -13.52 -12.93 -4.72
C ALA A 48 -14.25 -11.58 -4.68
N GLU A 49 -13.96 -10.71 -3.71
CA GLU A 49 -14.53 -9.36 -3.61
C GLU A 49 -14.15 -8.50 -4.82
N ILE A 50 -12.88 -8.50 -5.21
CA ILE A 50 -12.38 -7.79 -6.40
C ILE A 50 -13.13 -8.25 -7.65
N ASN A 51 -13.23 -9.57 -7.87
CA ASN A 51 -13.92 -10.12 -9.03
C ASN A 51 -15.41 -9.76 -9.05
N ALA A 52 -16.07 -9.74 -7.90
CA ALA A 52 -17.47 -9.33 -7.79
C ALA A 52 -17.64 -7.85 -8.19
N GLU A 53 -16.72 -6.98 -7.77
CA GLU A 53 -16.73 -5.55 -8.11
C GLU A 53 -16.43 -5.30 -9.60
N LEU A 54 -15.42 -5.97 -10.17
CA LEU A 54 -15.13 -5.88 -11.59
C LEU A 54 -16.33 -6.31 -12.43
N LYS A 55 -17.01 -7.38 -12.03
CA LYS A 55 -18.19 -7.88 -12.72
C LYS A 55 -19.39 -6.93 -12.62
N SER A 56 -19.63 -6.31 -11.46
CA SER A 56 -20.75 -5.39 -11.26
C SER A 56 -20.63 -4.15 -12.16
N GLN A 57 -19.40 -3.74 -12.47
CA GLN A 57 -19.08 -2.57 -13.28
C GLN A 57 -18.66 -2.90 -14.73
N ASN A 58 -18.65 -4.18 -15.12
CA ASN A 58 -18.19 -4.64 -16.44
C ASN A 58 -16.77 -4.16 -16.80
N LEU A 59 -15.84 -4.30 -15.85
CA LEU A 59 -14.43 -3.95 -15.97
C LEU A 59 -13.55 -5.19 -16.14
N GLU A 60 -12.37 -5.00 -16.75
CA GLU A 60 -11.33 -6.02 -16.86
C GLU A 60 -10.16 -5.67 -15.95
N ALA A 61 -9.66 -6.64 -15.17
CA ALA A 61 -8.61 -6.40 -14.17
C ALA A 61 -7.33 -5.80 -14.79
N ASN A 62 -6.90 -6.26 -15.96
CA ASN A 62 -5.71 -5.75 -16.66
C ASN A 62 -5.84 -4.30 -17.17
N LYS A 63 -7.05 -3.73 -17.17
CA LYS A 63 -7.31 -2.33 -17.53
C LYS A 63 -7.42 -1.42 -16.30
N VAL A 64 -7.51 -1.99 -15.10
CA VAL A 64 -7.51 -1.24 -13.85
C VAL A 64 -6.08 -1.04 -13.39
N ILE A 65 -5.70 0.22 -13.18
CA ILE A 65 -4.37 0.59 -12.72
C ILE A 65 -4.41 0.79 -11.20
N CYS A 66 -3.46 0.16 -10.54
CA CYS A 66 -3.14 0.37 -9.15
C CYS A 66 -1.80 1.09 -9.00
N VAL A 67 -1.55 1.64 -7.81
CA VAL A 67 -0.26 2.15 -7.37
C VAL A 67 0.22 1.31 -6.22
N GLY A 68 1.44 0.76 -6.32
CA GLY A 68 2.12 0.05 -5.24
C GLY A 68 3.41 0.73 -4.81
N SER A 69 3.94 0.33 -3.66
CA SER A 69 5.31 0.69 -3.25
C SER A 69 6.32 0.01 -4.16
N ARG A 70 7.23 0.78 -4.75
CA ARG A 70 8.22 0.27 -5.70
C ARG A 70 9.57 0.08 -5.03
N PHE A 71 10.13 -1.12 -5.18
CA PHE A 71 11.53 -1.39 -4.87
C PHE A 71 12.44 -0.45 -5.69
N GLY A 72 13.25 0.35 -5.01
CA GLY A 72 14.19 1.27 -5.66
C GLY A 72 15.30 0.54 -6.42
N GLY A 73 16.02 1.25 -7.30
CA GLY A 73 17.08 0.66 -8.13
C GLY A 73 18.30 0.14 -7.36
N LYS A 74 18.37 0.34 -6.04
CA LYS A 74 19.38 -0.28 -5.17
C LYS A 74 19.14 -1.78 -4.97
N TRP A 75 17.89 -2.24 -5.12
CA TRP A 75 17.54 -3.65 -5.05
C TRP A 75 17.88 -4.28 -6.40
N THR A 76 18.91 -5.12 -6.43
CA THR A 76 19.54 -5.54 -7.71
C THR A 76 18.56 -6.38 -8.55
N ASP A 77 17.95 -7.39 -7.94
CA ASP A 77 17.04 -8.29 -8.65
C ASP A 77 15.57 -7.89 -8.49
N LEU A 78 15.22 -7.19 -7.40
CA LEU A 78 13.85 -6.70 -7.16
C LEU A 78 13.61 -5.28 -7.69
N GLY A 79 14.60 -4.65 -8.33
CA GLY A 79 14.52 -3.27 -8.81
C GLY A 79 13.30 -3.04 -9.71
N GLY A 80 12.38 -2.18 -9.26
CA GLY A 80 11.13 -1.92 -9.97
C GLY A 80 9.99 -2.90 -9.68
N ALA A 81 10.15 -3.93 -8.87
CA ALA A 81 9.01 -4.69 -8.37
C ALA A 81 8.05 -3.79 -7.55
N ARG A 82 6.78 -4.15 -7.48
CA ARG A 82 5.76 -3.44 -6.67
C ARG A 82 5.22 -4.36 -5.59
N ALA A 83 5.07 -3.82 -4.40
CA ALA A 83 4.50 -4.48 -3.24
C ALA A 83 3.50 -3.57 -2.53
N VAL A 84 2.83 -4.09 -1.51
CA VAL A 84 1.96 -3.37 -0.60
C VAL A 84 2.69 -2.16 0.01
N PRO A 85 1.94 -1.08 0.34
CA PRO A 85 0.50 -0.90 0.11
C PRO A 85 0.14 -0.72 -1.37
N TYR A 86 -1.03 -1.23 -1.77
CA TYR A 86 -1.63 -0.99 -3.07
C TYR A 86 -2.85 -0.09 -2.95
N GLU A 87 -3.01 0.83 -3.90
CA GLU A 87 -4.22 1.62 -4.10
C GLU A 87 -4.73 1.43 -5.52
N CYS A 88 -5.98 0.96 -5.69
CA CYS A 88 -6.57 0.67 -6.99
C CYS A 88 -7.86 1.46 -7.19
N GLU A 89 -7.99 2.13 -8.34
CA GLU A 89 -9.23 2.78 -8.77
C GLU A 89 -10.10 1.78 -9.56
N VAL A 90 -10.97 1.05 -8.86
CA VAL A 90 -11.85 0.04 -9.46
C VAL A 90 -13.16 0.71 -9.88
N GLY A 91 -13.13 1.38 -11.02
CA GLY A 91 -14.27 2.13 -11.55
C GLY A 91 -14.69 3.25 -10.62
N THR A 92 -15.87 3.16 -9.98
CA THR A 92 -16.37 4.19 -9.05
C THR A 92 -15.92 3.99 -7.60
N ARG A 93 -15.17 2.93 -7.28
CA ARG A 93 -14.74 2.60 -5.92
C ARG A 93 -13.22 2.60 -5.82
N LYS A 94 -12.71 2.91 -4.63
CA LYS A 94 -11.29 2.79 -4.32
C LYS A 94 -11.06 1.55 -3.46
N LEU A 95 -10.08 0.74 -3.83
CA LEU A 95 -9.59 -0.38 -3.04
C LEU A 95 -8.21 -0.02 -2.49
N ASN A 96 -8.07 0.01 -1.16
CA ASN A 96 -6.78 0.16 -0.49
C ASN A 96 -6.39 -1.19 0.12
N ILE A 97 -5.18 -1.66 -0.14
CA ILE A 97 -4.65 -2.93 0.36
C ILE A 97 -3.35 -2.63 1.11
N ALA A 98 -3.25 -3.10 2.34
CA ALA A 98 -2.07 -2.99 3.18
C ALA A 98 -1.58 -4.38 3.61
N GLY A 99 -0.33 -4.46 4.04
CA GLY A 99 0.28 -5.69 4.53
C GLY A 99 1.74 -5.48 4.89
N THR A 100 2.44 -6.58 5.12
CA THR A 100 3.86 -6.63 5.45
C THR A 100 4.63 -7.29 4.31
N VAL A 101 5.73 -6.67 3.88
CA VAL A 101 6.64 -7.24 2.88
C VAL A 101 7.73 -8.02 3.59
N HIS A 102 7.90 -9.29 3.23
CA HIS A 102 9.00 -10.13 3.68
C HIS A 102 9.92 -10.43 2.51
N ILE A 103 11.22 -10.16 2.65
CA ILE A 103 12.19 -10.22 1.56
C ILE A 103 13.11 -11.42 1.78
N TYR A 104 13.45 -12.15 0.71
CA TYR A 104 14.20 -13.40 0.80
C TYR A 104 15.42 -13.39 -0.12
N ASP A 105 16.51 -14.02 0.35
CA ASP A 105 17.65 -14.35 -0.50
C ASP A 105 17.40 -15.62 -1.34
N LYS A 106 18.37 -15.93 -2.21
CA LYS A 106 18.33 -17.10 -3.11
C LYS A 106 18.22 -18.46 -2.41
N ASP A 107 18.58 -18.53 -1.13
CA ASP A 107 18.53 -19.74 -0.33
C ASP A 107 17.21 -19.81 0.47
N GLY A 108 16.31 -18.83 0.27
CA GLY A 108 15.01 -18.73 0.93
C GLY A 108 15.10 -18.18 2.36
N LYS A 109 16.24 -17.60 2.75
CA LYS A 109 16.39 -16.99 4.07
C LYS A 109 15.81 -15.58 4.05
N GLU A 110 15.00 -15.27 5.06
CA GLU A 110 14.45 -13.93 5.23
C GLU A 110 15.56 -12.92 5.56
N LEU A 111 15.51 -11.78 4.89
CA LEU A 111 16.45 -10.68 5.00
C LEU A 111 15.83 -9.56 5.84
N ASP A 112 16.69 -8.89 6.61
CA ASP A 112 16.32 -7.67 7.33
C ASP A 112 16.40 -6.48 6.36
N GLU A 113 15.30 -5.74 6.19
CA GLU A 113 15.27 -4.57 5.31
C GLU A 113 16.25 -3.48 5.76
N GLU A 114 16.58 -3.41 7.05
CA GLU A 114 17.51 -2.44 7.62
C GLU A 114 18.99 -2.81 7.37
N ASP A 115 19.29 -4.04 6.96
CA ASP A 115 20.66 -4.46 6.60
C ASP A 115 21.04 -3.91 5.22
N ASP A 116 22.14 -3.13 5.18
CA ASP A 116 22.68 -2.51 3.96
C ASP A 116 23.01 -3.52 2.85
N LYS A 117 23.20 -4.81 3.17
CA LYS A 117 23.47 -5.87 2.19
C LYS A 117 22.22 -6.49 1.59
N SER A 118 21.07 -6.34 2.24
CA SER A 118 19.82 -6.93 1.77
C SER A 118 19.46 -6.57 0.33
N PRO A 119 19.65 -5.32 -0.15
CA PRO A 119 19.37 -4.97 -1.55
C PRO A 119 20.19 -5.74 -2.60
N GLU A 120 21.39 -6.22 -2.24
CA GLU A 120 22.24 -7.01 -3.14
C GLU A 120 21.91 -8.51 -3.09
N LEU A 121 21.35 -9.00 -1.98
CA LEU A 121 21.08 -10.41 -1.73
C LEU A 121 19.64 -10.82 -2.05
N ALA A 122 18.71 -9.89 -2.01
CA ALA A 122 17.29 -10.13 -2.19
C ALA A 122 16.95 -10.52 -3.62
N VAL A 123 16.33 -11.69 -3.78
CA VAL A 123 15.87 -12.21 -5.09
C VAL A 123 14.37 -12.42 -5.15
N ASP A 124 13.69 -12.47 -4.00
CA ASP A 124 12.26 -12.74 -3.91
C ASP A 124 11.63 -11.97 -2.73
N TYR A 125 10.31 -11.84 -2.75
CA TYR A 125 9.53 -11.29 -1.64
C TYR A 125 8.14 -11.90 -1.56
N THR A 126 7.55 -11.89 -0.36
CA THR A 126 6.15 -12.26 -0.14
C THR A 126 5.43 -11.18 0.63
N GLU A 127 4.11 -11.12 0.47
CA GLU A 127 3.24 -10.15 1.12
C GLU A 127 2.32 -10.87 2.10
N LYS A 128 2.39 -10.50 3.38
CA LYS A 128 1.65 -11.15 4.48
C LYS A 128 0.80 -10.15 5.24
N ASP A 129 -0.03 -10.67 6.15
CA ASP A 129 -0.92 -9.89 7.02
C ASP A 129 -1.80 -8.91 6.23
N ILE A 130 -2.30 -9.40 5.09
CA ILE A 130 -3.05 -8.58 4.14
C ILE A 130 -4.36 -8.12 4.76
N THR A 131 -4.58 -6.82 4.71
CA THR A 131 -5.83 -6.15 5.08
C THR A 131 -6.27 -5.23 3.95
N TRP A 132 -7.58 -5.02 3.81
CA TRP A 132 -8.09 -4.17 2.74
C TRP A 132 -9.35 -3.42 3.16
N THR A 133 -9.55 -2.27 2.53
CA THR A 133 -10.76 -1.46 2.65
C THR A 133 -11.27 -1.06 1.28
N TRP A 134 -12.59 -0.95 1.18
CA TRP A 134 -13.25 -0.36 0.02
C TRP A 134 -13.88 0.97 0.41
N GLU A 135 -13.68 1.98 -0.43
CA GLU A 135 -14.26 3.33 -0.31
C GLU A 135 -15.16 3.64 -1.51
#